data_AF-A0A8T7HG26-F1
#
_entry.id   AF-A0A8T7HG26-F1
#
_cell.length_a   1.000
_cell.length_b   1.000
_cell.length_c   1.000
_cell.angle_alpha   90.00
_cell.angle_beta   90.00
_cell.angle_gamma   90.00
#
_symmetry.space_group_name_H-M   'P 1'
#
loop_
_entity.id
_entity.type
_entity.pdbx_description
1 polymer ?
#
loop_
_entity_poly.entity_id
_entity_poly.type
_entity_poly.pdbx_seq_one_letter_code
_entity_poly.pdbx_strand_id
1 'polypeptide(L)'
;VIEIALHTIKVQNWDKTITVIPTHKLIDSSFKNWKGMQRSGGRRIKRAINIDITSIKFCDESMLSKYEKIDLLSSYLKEKKKSLIQSNKNKTYSRDSSSILNSRQLTNIGTFRAYIVSYLKNHEKIRQDMTFLIRQLNPSESGLPIEIYVFANDNNWANYENIQSDILDHLVAATSYFDLRIFQNPTGHDLNKLVKN
;
A
#
# COMPACT_ATOMS: atom_id res chain seq x y z
N VAL A 1 -14.71 29.23 -2.37
CA VAL A 1 -14.58 30.69 -2.22
C VAL A 1 -15.99 31.24 -2.19
N ILE A 2 -16.30 32.08 -1.19
CA ILE A 2 -17.64 32.69 -1.05
C ILE A 2 -17.66 34.03 -1.80
N GLU A 3 -16.66 34.87 -1.56
CA GLU A 3 -16.63 36.24 -2.03
C GLU A 3 -15.19 36.67 -2.35
N ILE A 4 -15.04 37.47 -3.40
CA ILE A 4 -13.77 38.08 -3.80
C ILE A 4 -14.01 39.59 -3.87
N ALA A 5 -13.40 40.34 -2.96
CA ALA A 5 -13.35 41.80 -2.97
C ALA A 5 -11.95 42.27 -3.36
N LEU A 6 -11.79 43.58 -3.61
CA LEU A 6 -10.54 44.16 -4.12
C LEU A 6 -9.32 43.88 -3.21
N HIS A 7 -9.51 43.90 -1.89
CA HIS A 7 -8.45 43.76 -0.89
C HIS A 7 -8.57 42.49 -0.04
N THR A 8 -9.71 41.80 -0.09
CA THR A 8 -9.98 40.63 0.76
C THR A 8 -10.77 39.55 0.05
N ILE A 9 -10.51 38.30 0.39
CA ILE A 9 -11.22 37.14 -0.12
C ILE A 9 -11.80 36.38 1.06
N LYS A 10 -13.08 36.04 0.99
CA LYS A 10 -13.75 35.21 2.01
C LYS A 10 -13.82 33.76 1.55
N VAL A 11 -13.28 32.87 2.36
CA VAL A 11 -13.27 31.42 2.12
C VAL A 11 -14.04 30.74 3.25
N GLN A 12 -14.96 29.84 2.89
CA GLN A 12 -15.59 28.94 3.86
C GLN A 12 -14.70 27.72 4.06
N ASN A 13 -14.37 27.44 5.31
CA ASN A 13 -13.65 26.23 5.70
C ASN A 13 -14.59 25.02 5.78
N TRP A 14 -14.01 23.84 5.94
CA TRP A 14 -14.76 22.58 6.03
C TRP A 14 -15.63 22.51 7.29
N ASP A 15 -15.21 23.15 8.37
CA ASP A 15 -15.97 23.33 9.62
C ASP A 15 -17.01 24.45 9.55
N LYS A 16 -17.29 24.97 8.34
CA LYS A 16 -18.24 26.06 8.04
C LYS A 16 -17.83 27.45 8.54
N THR A 17 -16.68 27.62 9.18
CA THR A 17 -16.15 28.94 9.54
C THR A 17 -15.74 29.76 8.31
N ILE A 18 -15.71 31.09 8.43
CA ILE A 18 -15.33 32.00 7.35
C ILE A 18 -13.97 32.62 7.68
N THR A 19 -12.97 32.36 6.84
CA THR A 19 -11.66 33.03 6.91
C THR A 19 -11.60 34.16 5.89
N VAL A 20 -11.12 35.32 6.32
CA VAL A 20 -10.85 36.46 5.46
C VAL A 20 -9.36 36.52 5.17
N ILE A 21 -8.99 36.41 3.89
CA ILE A 21 -7.59 36.40 3.43
C ILE A 21 -7.34 37.68 2.63
N PRO A 22 -6.35 38.52 3.01
CA PRO A 22 -5.94 39.67 2.20
C PRO A 22 -5.41 39.23 0.82
N THR A 23 -5.72 39.99 -0.23
CA THR A 23 -5.39 39.61 -1.62
C THR A 23 -3.88 39.46 -1.89
N HIS A 24 -3.03 40.28 -1.28
CA HIS A 24 -1.57 40.19 -1.45
C HIS A 24 -1.00 38.81 -1.03
N LYS A 25 -1.59 38.16 -0.02
CA LYS A 25 -1.15 36.83 0.42
C LYS A 25 -1.31 35.74 -0.63
N LEU A 26 -2.16 35.92 -1.64
CA LEU A 26 -2.29 34.94 -2.73
C LEU A 26 -1.10 34.91 -3.68
N ILE A 27 -0.36 36.02 -3.78
CA ILE A 27 0.82 36.12 -4.64
C ILE A 27 2.01 35.49 -3.91
N ASP A 28 2.09 35.71 -2.60
CA ASP A 28 3.24 35.30 -1.80
C ASP A 28 3.19 33.82 -1.37
N SER A 29 2.03 33.18 -1.39
CA SER A 29 1.85 31.83 -0.84
C SER A 29 1.32 30.82 -1.86
N SER A 30 1.88 29.61 -1.83
CA SER A 30 1.33 28.49 -2.58
C SER A 30 0.00 28.03 -1.97
N PHE A 31 -0.99 27.72 -2.80
CA PHE A 31 -2.29 27.19 -2.37
C PHE A 31 -2.64 25.90 -3.12
N LYS A 32 -3.43 25.03 -2.47
CA LYS A 32 -3.91 23.78 -3.06
C LYS A 32 -5.33 23.94 -3.59
N ASN A 33 -5.51 23.79 -4.90
CA ASN A 33 -6.83 23.82 -5.53
C ASN A 33 -7.36 22.40 -5.78
N TRP A 34 -8.33 21.98 -4.97
CA TRP A 34 -8.94 20.65 -5.06
C TRP A 34 -9.92 20.48 -6.23
N LYS A 35 -10.28 21.56 -6.94
CA LYS A 35 -11.17 21.50 -8.12
C LYS A 35 -10.59 20.65 -9.24
N GLY A 36 -9.26 20.63 -9.38
CA GLY A 36 -8.57 19.75 -10.34
C GLY A 36 -8.82 18.27 -10.03
N MET A 37 -8.69 17.87 -8.75
CA MET A 37 -8.98 16.51 -8.30
C MET A 37 -10.46 16.15 -8.47
N GLN A 38 -11.39 17.06 -8.16
CA GLN A 38 -12.81 16.80 -8.38
C GLN A 38 -13.14 16.57 -9.86
N ARG A 39 -12.49 17.32 -10.76
CA ARG A 39 -12.68 17.20 -12.22
C ARG A 39 -11.96 16.00 -12.84
N SER A 40 -10.90 15.48 -12.23
CA SER A 40 -10.13 14.35 -12.79
C SER A 40 -10.91 13.03 -12.78
N GLY A 41 -12.05 12.95 -12.08
CA GLY A 41 -12.83 11.72 -11.97
C GLY A 41 -12.11 10.59 -11.24
N GLY A 42 -11.07 10.92 -10.46
CA GLY A 42 -10.39 9.97 -9.61
C GLY A 42 -9.60 10.65 -8.49
N ARG A 43 -9.61 10.03 -7.30
CA ARG A 43 -8.98 10.53 -6.08
C ARG A 43 -7.92 9.57 -5.60
N ARG A 44 -6.72 10.08 -5.35
CA ARG A 44 -5.56 9.26 -4.98
C ARG A 44 -5.74 8.61 -3.61
N ILE A 45 -5.57 7.30 -3.54
CA ILE A 45 -5.34 6.53 -2.31
C ILE A 45 -3.82 6.41 -2.14
N LYS A 46 -3.30 6.95 -1.04
CA LYS A 46 -1.89 6.84 -0.64
C LYS A 46 -1.84 6.43 0.82
N ARG A 47 -1.65 5.13 1.05
CA ARG A 47 -1.62 4.49 2.38
C ARG A 47 -0.51 3.46 2.41
N ALA A 48 -0.03 3.13 3.60
CA ALA A 48 1.00 2.11 3.77
C ALA A 48 0.60 1.12 4.86
N ILE A 49 0.92 -0.15 4.62
CA ILE A 49 0.85 -1.21 5.63
C ILE A 49 2.28 -1.49 6.07
N ASN A 50 2.56 -1.27 7.35
CA ASN A 50 3.89 -1.48 7.91
C ASN A 50 4.05 -2.94 8.32
N ILE A 51 4.97 -3.64 7.67
CA ILE A 51 5.26 -5.05 7.93
C ILE A 51 6.40 -5.17 8.94
N ASP A 52 6.25 -6.04 9.92
CA ASP A 52 7.31 -6.45 10.82
C ASP A 52 8.40 -7.18 10.03
N ILE A 53 9.59 -6.59 10.00
CA ILE A 53 10.74 -7.08 9.23
C ILE A 53 11.14 -8.50 9.66
N THR A 54 10.94 -8.84 10.94
CA THR A 54 11.29 -10.16 11.47
C THR A 54 10.37 -11.28 10.97
N SER A 55 9.20 -10.94 10.42
CA SER A 55 8.27 -11.90 9.80
C SER A 55 8.60 -12.22 8.33
N ILE A 56 9.57 -11.52 7.74
CA ILE A 56 9.93 -11.69 6.32
C ILE A 56 10.82 -12.92 6.17
N LYS A 57 10.41 -13.87 5.32
CA LYS A 57 11.14 -15.11 5.04
C LYS A 57 11.00 -15.55 3.58
N PHE A 58 11.85 -16.49 3.17
CA PHE A 58 11.67 -17.20 1.90
C PHE A 58 10.41 -18.08 1.98
N CYS A 59 9.77 -18.31 0.84
CA CYS A 59 8.60 -19.17 0.76
C CYS A 59 9.03 -20.64 0.71
N ASP A 60 8.53 -21.43 1.65
CA ASP A 60 8.65 -22.89 1.63
C ASP A 60 7.61 -23.51 0.69
N GLU A 61 7.79 -24.79 0.34
CA GLU A 61 6.84 -25.52 -0.53
C GLU A 61 5.42 -25.51 0.02
N SER A 62 5.25 -25.69 1.34
CA SER A 62 3.95 -25.62 2.00
C SER A 62 3.28 -24.25 1.85
N MET A 63 4.06 -23.17 1.97
CA MET A 63 3.56 -21.80 1.75
C MET A 63 3.13 -21.61 0.29
N LEU A 64 3.91 -22.12 -0.67
CA LEU A 64 3.58 -22.04 -2.09
C LEU A 64 2.30 -22.81 -2.41
N SER A 65 2.12 -24.01 -1.88
CA SER A 65 0.88 -24.79 -2.06
C SER A 65 -0.34 -24.09 -1.46
N LYS A 66 -0.17 -23.37 -0.34
CA LYS A 66 -1.22 -22.52 0.24
C LYS A 66 -1.55 -21.34 -0.69
N TYR A 67 -0.52 -20.66 -1.23
CA TYR A 67 -0.72 -19.51 -2.11
C TYR A 67 -1.29 -19.86 -3.48
N GLU A 68 -1.02 -21.06 -3.99
CA GLU A 68 -1.61 -21.55 -5.25
C GLU A 68 -3.13 -21.72 -5.19
N LYS A 69 -3.70 -21.89 -3.99
CA LYS A 69 -5.16 -21.90 -3.78
C LYS A 69 -5.80 -20.52 -3.92
N ILE A 70 -5.00 -19.45 -3.97
CA ILE A 70 -5.51 -18.10 -4.19
C ILE A 70 -5.62 -17.86 -5.69
N ASP A 71 -6.85 -17.78 -6.20
CA ASP A 71 -7.12 -17.61 -7.63
C ASP A 71 -6.39 -16.40 -8.23
N LEU A 72 -6.39 -15.27 -7.53
CA LEU A 72 -5.74 -14.01 -7.93
C LEU A 72 -4.20 -14.11 -8.07
N LEU A 73 -3.57 -15.10 -7.43
CA LEU A 73 -2.12 -15.31 -7.48
C LEU A 73 -1.69 -16.42 -8.42
N SER A 74 -2.62 -17.29 -8.84
CA SER A 74 -2.31 -18.50 -9.60
C SER A 74 -1.48 -18.22 -10.86
N SER A 75 -1.89 -17.24 -11.69
CA SER A 75 -1.17 -16.82 -12.89
C SER A 75 0.22 -16.25 -12.57
N TYR A 76 0.30 -15.37 -11.56
CA TYR A 76 1.56 -14.78 -11.12
C TYR A 76 2.56 -15.85 -10.66
N LEU A 77 2.12 -16.79 -9.82
CA LEU A 77 2.99 -17.82 -9.26
C LEU A 77 3.53 -18.74 -10.36
N LYS A 78 2.70 -19.12 -11.34
CA LYS A 78 3.12 -19.93 -12.50
C LYS A 78 4.22 -19.23 -13.31
N GLU A 79 4.00 -17.97 -13.69
CA GLU A 79 4.99 -17.19 -14.44
C GLU A 79 6.27 -16.96 -13.64
N LYS A 80 6.11 -16.65 -12.34
CA LYS A 80 7.24 -16.38 -11.46
C LYS A 80 8.10 -17.61 -11.24
N LYS A 81 7.50 -18.79 -11.01
CA LYS A 81 8.22 -20.07 -10.92
C LYS A 81 9.01 -20.34 -12.19
N LYS A 82 8.41 -20.15 -13.38
CA LYS A 82 9.10 -20.31 -14.67
C LYS A 82 10.30 -19.35 -14.80
N SER A 83 10.11 -18.07 -14.46
CA SER A 83 11.16 -17.06 -14.47
C SER A 83 12.32 -17.40 -13.51
N LEU A 84 12.00 -17.91 -12.32
CA LEU A 84 13.01 -18.31 -11.34
C LEU A 84 13.85 -19.48 -11.82
N ILE A 85 13.22 -20.54 -12.35
CA ILE A 85 13.91 -21.69 -12.93
C ILE A 85 14.87 -21.24 -14.03
N GLN A 86 14.41 -20.39 -14.96
CA GLN A 86 15.26 -19.88 -16.03
C GLN A 86 16.43 -19.04 -15.49
N SER A 87 16.18 -18.16 -14.51
CA SER A 87 17.23 -17.32 -13.93
C SER A 87 18.27 -18.10 -13.14
N ASN A 88 17.88 -19.21 -12.51
CA ASN A 88 18.78 -20.04 -11.72
C ASN A 88 19.57 -21.02 -12.60
N LYS A 89 19.03 -21.48 -13.74
CA LYS A 89 19.76 -22.29 -14.73
C LYS A 89 20.94 -21.56 -15.38
N ASN A 90 20.80 -20.25 -15.57
CA ASN A 90 21.82 -19.43 -16.24
C ASN A 90 22.95 -18.96 -15.30
N LYS A 91 23.06 -19.49 -14.08
CA LYS A 91 24.08 -19.08 -13.11
C LYS A 91 25.34 -19.95 -13.21
N THR A 92 26.46 -19.30 -13.47
CA THR A 92 27.82 -19.86 -13.55
C THR A 92 28.52 -20.01 -12.19
N TYR A 93 27.82 -19.76 -11.07
CA TYR A 93 28.38 -19.83 -9.72
C TYR A 93 28.44 -21.27 -9.21
N SER A 94 29.32 -22.05 -9.85
CA SER A 94 29.69 -23.40 -9.48
C SER A 94 30.74 -23.34 -8.37
N ARG A 95 30.35 -23.34 -7.09
CA ARG A 95 31.28 -23.79 -6.04
C ARG A 95 30.68 -24.33 -4.75
N ASP A 96 29.40 -24.10 -4.47
CA ASP A 96 28.71 -24.89 -3.43
C ASP A 96 27.19 -24.76 -3.60
N SER A 97 26.55 -25.85 -4.04
CA SER A 97 25.11 -25.91 -4.38
C SER A 97 24.20 -25.92 -3.15
N SER A 98 24.77 -25.85 -1.94
CA SER A 98 24.08 -26.08 -0.67
C SER A 98 23.36 -24.84 -0.12
N SER A 99 23.80 -23.63 -0.45
CA SER A 99 23.19 -22.41 0.09
C SER A 99 22.01 -21.91 -0.74
N ILE A 100 20.85 -21.82 -0.08
CA ILE A 100 19.59 -21.21 -0.55
C ILE A 100 19.80 -19.83 -1.19
N LEU A 101 20.75 -19.05 -0.64
CA LEU A 101 21.04 -17.67 -1.08
C LEU A 101 21.67 -17.57 -2.47
N ASN A 102 22.27 -18.65 -2.97
CA ASN A 102 22.86 -18.69 -4.32
C ASN A 102 21.78 -18.74 -5.40
N SER A 103 20.54 -19.08 -5.03
CA SER A 103 19.38 -19.14 -5.90
C SER A 103 18.46 -17.94 -5.68
N ARG A 104 17.82 -17.46 -6.75
CA ARG A 104 16.73 -16.49 -6.59
C ARG A 104 15.50 -17.27 -6.11
N GLN A 105 14.89 -16.80 -5.02
CA GLN A 105 13.73 -17.43 -4.42
C GLN A 105 12.56 -16.46 -4.26
N LEU A 106 11.37 -17.02 -4.04
CA LEU A 106 10.20 -16.26 -3.62
C LEU A 106 10.31 -15.91 -2.14
N THR A 107 9.84 -14.72 -1.80
CA THR A 107 9.66 -14.31 -0.41
C THR A 107 8.19 -14.12 -0.13
N ASN A 108 7.80 -14.32 1.13
CA ASN A 108 6.41 -14.13 1.54
C ASN A 108 5.93 -12.69 1.29
N ILE A 109 6.76 -11.69 1.64
CA ILE A 109 6.48 -10.28 1.37
C ILE A 109 6.39 -9.94 -0.13
N GLY A 110 7.25 -10.55 -0.95
CA GLY A 110 7.21 -10.37 -2.40
C GLY A 110 5.91 -10.92 -3.00
N THR A 111 5.46 -12.06 -2.49
CA THR A 111 4.21 -12.70 -2.90
C THR A 111 2.99 -11.92 -2.41
N PHE A 112 3.01 -11.42 -1.17
CA PHE A 112 1.96 -10.54 -0.65
C PHE A 112 1.82 -9.26 -1.46
N ARG A 113 2.94 -8.63 -1.85
CA ARG A 113 2.91 -7.46 -2.75
C ARG A 113 2.29 -7.81 -4.10
N ALA A 114 2.61 -8.97 -4.68
CA ALA A 114 1.97 -9.42 -5.92
C ALA A 114 0.47 -9.67 -5.74
N TYR A 115 0.05 -10.20 -4.59
CA TYR A 115 -1.36 -10.36 -4.24
C TYR A 115 -2.09 -9.03 -4.21
N ILE A 116 -1.53 -8.01 -3.53
CA ILE A 116 -2.12 -6.66 -3.48
C ILE A 116 -2.29 -6.10 -4.90
N VAL A 117 -1.28 -6.26 -5.76
CA VAL A 117 -1.36 -5.83 -7.16
C VAL A 117 -2.52 -6.53 -7.88
N SER A 118 -2.60 -7.86 -7.82
CA SER A 118 -3.69 -8.61 -8.46
C SER A 118 -5.05 -8.25 -7.90
N TYR A 119 -5.18 -8.12 -6.58
CA TYR A 119 -6.42 -7.75 -5.90
C TYR A 119 -6.93 -6.39 -6.36
N LEU A 120 -6.07 -5.36 -6.35
CA LEU A 120 -6.45 -4.00 -6.74
C LEU A 120 -6.64 -3.83 -8.25
N LYS A 121 -5.97 -4.63 -9.09
CA LYS A 121 -6.22 -4.65 -10.54
C LYS A 121 -7.59 -5.21 -10.90
N ASN A 122 -8.11 -6.13 -10.09
CA ASN A 122 -9.45 -6.71 -10.25
C ASN A 122 -10.53 -5.91 -9.48
N HIS A 123 -10.17 -4.81 -8.83
CA HIS A 123 -11.10 -4.04 -8.00
C HIS A 123 -11.84 -2.97 -8.82
N GLU A 124 -13.16 -3.10 -8.94
CA GLU A 124 -14.02 -2.24 -9.79
C GLU A 124 -13.94 -0.74 -9.44
N LYS A 125 -13.74 -0.43 -8.15
CA LYS A 125 -13.67 0.96 -7.68
C LYS A 125 -12.29 1.61 -7.83
N ILE A 126 -11.31 0.92 -8.42
CA ILE A 126 -9.96 1.42 -8.67
C ILE A 126 -9.79 1.79 -10.15
N ARG A 127 -9.33 3.01 -10.40
CA ARG A 127 -8.97 3.50 -11.74
C ARG A 127 -7.66 2.87 -12.20
N GLN A 128 -7.75 2.09 -13.26
CA GLN A 128 -6.60 1.39 -13.85
C GLN A 128 -5.86 2.22 -14.93
N ASP A 129 -6.48 3.30 -15.41
CA ASP A 129 -5.92 4.23 -16.39
C ASP A 129 -5.00 5.30 -15.76
N MET A 130 -4.97 5.38 -14.43
CA MET A 130 -4.12 6.29 -13.66
C MET A 130 -2.91 5.55 -13.08
N THR A 131 -1.99 6.28 -12.45
CA THR A 131 -0.81 5.67 -11.82
C THR A 131 -1.22 4.60 -10.81
N PHE A 132 -0.75 3.38 -11.05
CA PHE A 132 -0.96 2.23 -10.18
C PHE A 132 0.41 1.73 -9.72
N LEU A 133 0.72 1.88 -8.43
CA LEU A 133 2.00 1.51 -7.86
C LEU A 133 1.83 0.90 -6.48
N ILE A 134 2.28 -0.34 -6.35
CA ILE A 134 2.40 -1.03 -5.06
C ILE A 134 3.89 -1.28 -4.83
N ARG A 135 4.48 -0.62 -3.84
CA ARG A 135 5.93 -0.60 -3.64
C ARG A 135 6.32 -0.72 -2.18
N GLN A 136 7.55 -1.12 -1.93
CA GLN A 136 8.17 -1.03 -0.61
C GLN A 136 8.83 0.33 -0.48
N LEU A 137 8.65 0.98 0.66
CA LEU A 137 9.45 2.15 1.05
C LEU A 137 10.69 1.69 1.82
N ASN A 138 11.56 2.64 2.18
CA ASN A 138 12.72 2.32 3.01
C ASN A 138 12.25 1.75 4.36
N PRO A 139 12.93 0.71 4.88
CA PRO A 139 12.71 0.25 6.25
C PRO A 139 12.88 1.38 7.25
N SER A 140 12.11 1.33 8.33
CA SER A 140 12.17 2.27 9.45
C SER A 140 12.08 1.51 10.77
N GLU A 141 12.18 2.23 11.89
CA GLU A 141 11.94 1.68 13.23
C GLU A 141 10.54 1.06 13.35
N SER A 142 9.58 1.54 12.56
CA SER A 142 8.22 1.01 12.51
C SER A 142 8.01 -0.08 11.47
N GLY A 143 9.07 -0.81 11.09
CA GLY A 143 9.03 -1.90 10.12
C GLY A 143 9.23 -1.46 8.67
N LEU A 144 8.83 -2.32 7.73
CA LEU A 144 8.95 -2.12 6.29
C LEU A 144 7.58 -1.74 5.67
N PRO A 145 7.39 -0.48 5.24
CA PRO A 145 6.11 -0.05 4.68
C PRO A 145 5.90 -0.60 3.27
N ILE A 146 4.74 -1.22 3.03
CA ILE A 146 4.20 -1.47 1.68
C ILE A 146 3.24 -0.34 1.35
N GLU A 147 3.65 0.58 0.48
CA GLU A 147 2.83 1.70 0.02
C GLU A 147 1.89 1.25 -1.10
N ILE A 148 0.61 1.55 -0.90
CA ILE A 148 -0.47 1.44 -1.87
C ILE A 148 -0.69 2.84 -2.45
N TYR A 149 -0.32 3.01 -3.71
CA TYR A 149 -0.50 4.24 -4.47
C TYR A 149 -1.37 3.94 -5.69
N VAL A 150 -2.67 4.22 -5.57
CA VAL A 150 -3.66 3.99 -6.63
C VAL A 150 -4.67 5.15 -6.64
N PHE A 151 -5.62 5.13 -7.57
CA PHE A 151 -6.70 6.12 -7.64
C PHE A 151 -8.05 5.42 -7.53
N ALA A 152 -8.92 5.90 -6.64
CA ALA A 152 -10.32 5.51 -6.62
C ALA A 152 -11.06 6.18 -7.79
N ASN A 153 -12.10 5.53 -8.32
CA ASN A 153 -12.96 6.09 -9.37
C ASN A 153 -14.05 7.03 -8.85
N ASP A 154 -14.15 7.19 -7.52
CA ASP A 154 -15.10 8.07 -6.87
C ASP A 154 -14.38 9.18 -6.08
N ASN A 155 -14.83 10.41 -6.30
CA ASN A 155 -14.31 11.63 -5.67
C ASN A 155 -15.19 12.09 -4.49
N ASN A 156 -16.42 11.57 -4.37
CA ASN A 156 -17.28 11.83 -3.22
C ASN A 156 -16.56 11.41 -1.95
N TRP A 157 -16.53 12.30 -0.96
CA TRP A 157 -15.69 12.08 0.21
C TRP A 157 -16.10 10.83 0.98
N ALA A 158 -17.38 10.66 1.32
CA ALA A 158 -17.82 9.50 2.09
C ALA A 158 -17.52 8.17 1.36
N ASN A 159 -17.82 8.12 0.06
CA ASN A 159 -17.56 6.92 -0.75
C ASN A 159 -16.06 6.63 -0.88
N TYR A 160 -15.24 7.66 -1.13
CA TYR A 160 -13.78 7.52 -1.18
C TYR A 160 -13.22 6.96 0.14
N GLU A 161 -13.71 7.43 1.28
CA GLU A 161 -13.26 6.96 2.60
C GLU A 161 -13.67 5.50 2.83
N ASN A 162 -14.88 5.11 2.41
CA ASN A 162 -15.32 3.70 2.47
C ASN A 162 -14.46 2.81 1.57
N ILE A 163 -14.18 3.24 0.33
CA ILE A 163 -13.35 2.47 -0.62
C ILE A 163 -11.96 2.19 -0.02
N GLN A 164 -11.29 3.21 0.52
CA GLN A 164 -9.96 2.99 1.10
C GLN A 164 -10.02 2.13 2.36
N SER A 165 -11.08 2.22 3.16
CA SER A 165 -11.24 1.46 4.40
C SER A 165 -11.46 -0.01 4.09
N ASP A 166 -12.41 -0.34 3.21
CA ASP A 166 -12.70 -1.71 2.76
C ASP A 166 -11.44 -2.39 2.21
N ILE A 167 -10.67 -1.67 1.38
CA ILE A 167 -9.40 -2.17 0.82
C ILE A 167 -8.40 -2.45 1.94
N LEU A 168 -8.22 -1.53 2.88
CA LEU A 168 -7.24 -1.71 3.95
C LEU A 168 -7.65 -2.80 4.92
N ASP A 169 -8.92 -2.90 5.30
CA ASP A 169 -9.44 -3.94 6.19
C ASP A 169 -9.13 -5.33 5.64
N HIS A 170 -9.42 -5.53 4.35
CA HIS A 170 -9.12 -6.78 3.66
C HIS A 170 -7.61 -7.08 3.62
N LEU A 171 -6.78 -6.09 3.25
CA LEU A 171 -5.33 -6.30 3.12
C LEU A 171 -4.64 -6.50 4.47
N VAL A 172 -5.08 -5.80 5.51
CA VAL A 172 -4.63 -5.97 6.89
C VAL A 172 -4.94 -7.40 7.37
N ALA A 173 -6.17 -7.86 7.18
CA ALA A 173 -6.55 -9.24 7.54
C ALA A 173 -5.76 -10.28 6.73
N ALA A 174 -5.63 -10.07 5.42
CA ALA A 174 -4.92 -10.97 4.52
C ALA A 174 -3.42 -11.10 4.83
N THR A 175 -2.81 -10.11 5.49
CA THR A 175 -1.37 -10.11 5.84
C THR A 175 -0.99 -11.39 6.60
N SER A 176 -1.80 -11.81 7.57
CA SER A 176 -1.58 -13.02 8.37
C SER A 176 -1.57 -14.30 7.53
N TYR A 177 -2.32 -14.33 6.42
CA TYR A 177 -2.36 -15.48 5.51
C TYR A 177 -1.02 -15.73 4.82
N PHE A 178 -0.18 -14.69 4.69
CA PHE A 178 1.16 -14.77 4.12
C PHE A 178 2.26 -15.03 5.16
N ASP A 179 1.89 -15.43 6.38
CA ASP A 179 2.79 -15.54 7.53
C ASP A 179 3.55 -14.24 7.81
N LEU A 180 2.97 -13.10 7.42
CA LEU A 180 3.50 -11.78 7.71
C LEU A 180 2.82 -11.23 8.95
N ARG A 181 3.55 -10.40 9.68
CA ARG A 181 3.00 -9.64 10.81
C ARG A 181 3.02 -8.16 10.48
N ILE A 182 2.00 -7.46 10.95
CA ILE A 182 1.96 -6.00 10.92
C ILE A 182 2.78 -5.50 12.09
N PHE A 183 3.64 -4.51 11.85
CA PHE A 183 4.40 -3.87 12.91
C PHE A 183 3.44 -3.14 13.87
N GLN A 184 3.61 -3.36 15.17
CA GLN A 184 2.92 -2.63 16.21
C GLN A 184 3.91 -2.31 17.33
N ASN A 185 3.81 -1.11 17.90
CA ASN A 185 4.51 -0.80 19.14
C ASN A 185 3.86 -1.56 20.29
N PRO A 186 4.63 -2.02 21.29
CA PRO A 186 4.06 -2.63 22.47
C PRO A 186 3.11 -1.65 23.14
N THR A 187 1.91 -2.13 23.48
CA THR A 187 0.90 -1.35 24.19
C THR A 187 0.91 -1.70 25.67
N GLY A 188 0.26 -0.89 26.50
CA GLY A 188 0.11 -1.22 27.93
C GLY A 188 -0.54 -2.58 28.18
N HIS A 189 -1.40 -3.05 27.26
CA HIS A 189 -2.01 -4.37 27.34
C HIS A 189 -0.99 -5.51 27.14
N ASP A 190 0.01 -5.32 26.29
CA ASP A 190 1.07 -6.31 26.05
C ASP A 190 2.00 -6.40 27.26
N LEU A 191 2.31 -5.27 27.89
CA LEU A 191 3.10 -5.23 29.12
C LEU A 191 2.40 -5.91 30.30
N ASN A 192 1.07 -5.79 30.39
CA ASN A 192 0.28 -6.48 31.43
C ASN A 192 0.39 -8.01 31.34
N LYS A 193 0.67 -8.58 30.16
CA LYS A 193 0.89 -10.03 30.01
C LYS A 193 2.27 -10.47 30.51
N LEU A 194 3.25 -9.58 30.56
CA LEU A 194 4.59 -9.86 31.08
C LEU A 194 4.63 -9.86 32.61
N VAL A 195 3.81 -9.02 33.25
CA VAL A 195 3.74 -8.91 34.73
C VAL A 195 2.90 -10.02 35.36
N LYS A 196 2.01 -10.65 34.58
CA LYS A 196 1.12 -11.74 35.05
C LYS A 196 1.71 -13.15 34.89
N ASN A 197 2.93 -13.26 34.37
CA ASN A 197 3.72 -14.50 34.35
C ASN A 197 4.87 -14.40 35.35
#